data_AF-A0A372BTN4-F1
#
_entry.id   AF-A0A372BTN4-F1
#
_cell.length_a   1.000
_cell.length_b   1.000
_cell.length_c   1.000
_cell.angle_alpha   90.00
_cell.angle_beta   90.00
_cell.angle_gamma   90.00
#
_symmetry.space_group_name_H-M   'P 1'
#
loop_
_entity.id
_entity.type
_entity.pdbx_description
1 polymer ?
#
loop_
_entity_poly.entity_id
_entity_poly.type
_entity_poly.pdbx_seq_one_letter_code
_entity_poly.pdbx_strand_id
1 'polypeptide(L)'
;MHYNPAEQIDAERWLSIPEEERLYAIQCWLAELTGLELEDCLLEAVPILAVENQVAMHDPPVTRSTLERLMYGGIDRMTAIQVMGEVMAESLGAVVSENQDYDSDAFARALEQIDPAEIALDDPNDEAARKGAGGVPEFSADDRQVLIDFGDRHADDEAMSWPETAGFLFAVQACPDLVMPSEWLEIVQGQAVFADLDEAQAVSEARMALMNWISDCIRQNRPAIPVDCTPDAEPLRILEADNNFSRWCRGVTKGHDWLVQNWDQVLKTDSDDDHAQGTALIVFAFFTGRTMAERVVEEFSRDPASSTPTLEELANKFHALIEQAALEYAAIGLEYRQMPSAPPPRQPVRSEKIGRNQPCPCGSGKKYKKCCGRPGAGHLH
;
A
#
# COMPACT_ATOMS: atom_id res chain seq x y z
N MET A 1 -9.40 17.43 10.59
CA MET A 1 -9.43 17.93 9.20
C MET A 1 -8.84 16.84 8.31
N HIS A 2 -9.30 16.66 7.06
CA HIS A 2 -8.53 15.87 6.10
C HIS A 2 -7.57 16.81 5.38
N TYR A 3 -6.28 16.55 5.48
CA TYR A 3 -5.26 17.30 4.74
C TYR A 3 -5.06 16.64 3.37
N ASN A 4 -4.99 17.46 2.32
CA ASN A 4 -4.66 17.01 0.97
C ASN A 4 -3.72 18.06 0.34
N PRO A 5 -2.42 17.77 0.18
CA PRO A 5 -1.44 18.72 -0.36
C PRO A 5 -1.65 19.03 -1.86
N ALA A 6 -2.47 18.26 -2.58
CA ALA A 6 -2.87 18.61 -3.95
C ALA A 6 -3.89 19.76 -3.98
N GLU A 7 -4.61 20.00 -2.88
CA GLU A 7 -5.61 21.06 -2.76
C GLU A 7 -5.01 22.34 -2.18
N GLN A 8 -5.41 23.49 -2.72
CA GLN A 8 -4.99 24.76 -2.15
C GLN A 8 -5.65 24.98 -0.79
N ILE A 9 -4.84 25.26 0.23
CA ILE A 9 -5.36 25.59 1.56
C ILE A 9 -6.09 26.95 1.55
N ASP A 10 -7.23 27.00 2.25
CA ASP A 10 -7.86 28.25 2.64
C ASP A 10 -7.13 28.82 3.86
N ALA A 11 -6.46 29.96 3.71
CA ALA A 11 -5.56 30.50 4.72
C ALA A 11 -6.27 30.86 6.04
N GLU A 12 -7.47 31.44 5.99
CA GLU A 12 -8.23 31.78 7.20
C GLU A 12 -8.68 30.52 7.94
N ARG A 13 -9.19 29.53 7.20
CA ARG A 13 -9.58 28.25 7.78
C ARG A 13 -8.38 27.50 8.33
N TRP A 14 -7.27 27.45 7.58
CA TRP A 14 -6.05 26.76 8.00
C TRP A 14 -5.51 27.33 9.30
N LEU A 15 -5.36 28.65 9.39
CA LEU A 15 -4.83 29.31 10.58
C LEU A 15 -5.80 29.30 11.77
N SER A 16 -7.09 29.02 11.54
CA SER A 16 -8.08 28.84 12.62
C SER A 16 -7.96 27.49 13.34
N ILE A 17 -7.28 26.51 12.73
CA ILE A 17 -7.13 25.15 13.27
C ILE A 17 -5.88 25.09 14.16
N PRO A 18 -5.95 24.48 15.36
CA PRO A 18 -4.79 24.29 16.22
C PRO A 18 -3.63 23.62 15.46
N GLU A 19 -2.39 24.07 15.72
CA GLU A 19 -1.22 23.56 15.02
C GLU A 19 -1.03 22.05 15.20
N GLU A 20 -1.30 21.53 16.39
CA GLU A 20 -1.28 20.10 16.71
C GLU A 20 -2.28 19.30 15.85
N GLU A 21 -3.47 19.85 15.57
CA GLU A 21 -4.46 19.19 14.71
C GLU A 21 -4.06 19.24 13.24
N ARG A 22 -3.34 20.28 12.81
CA ARG A 22 -2.79 20.39 11.44
C ARG A 22 -1.63 19.43 11.24
N LEU A 23 -0.70 19.39 12.20
CA LEU A 23 0.41 18.44 12.21
C LEU A 23 -0.11 17.00 12.15
N TYR A 24 -1.07 16.68 13.02
CA TYR A 24 -1.71 15.37 13.04
C TYR A 24 -2.38 15.02 11.71
N ALA A 25 -3.07 15.97 11.07
CA ALA A 25 -3.69 15.74 9.76
C ALA A 25 -2.65 15.48 8.65
N ILE A 26 -1.50 16.14 8.70
CA ILE A 26 -0.38 15.89 7.80
C ILE A 26 0.26 14.53 8.08
N GLN A 27 0.46 14.17 9.36
CA GLN A 27 0.95 12.85 9.74
C GLN A 27 0.01 11.72 9.31
N CYS A 28 -1.31 11.91 9.44
CA CYS A 28 -2.29 10.96 8.91
C CYS A 28 -2.15 10.80 7.40
N TRP A 29 -2.03 11.91 6.67
CA TRP A 29 -1.84 11.88 5.23
C TRP A 29 -0.52 11.20 4.82
N LEU A 30 0.59 11.49 5.52
CA LEU A 30 1.87 10.82 5.30
C LEU A 30 1.82 9.34 5.66
N ALA A 31 1.16 8.97 6.75
CA ALA A 31 0.96 7.58 7.15
C ALA A 31 0.12 6.83 6.11
N GLU A 32 -0.90 7.48 5.55
CA GLU A 32 -1.70 6.95 4.43
C GLU A 32 -0.86 6.78 3.16
N LEU A 33 0.07 7.70 2.87
CA LEU A 33 0.93 7.65 1.69
C LEU A 33 2.06 6.63 1.81
N THR A 34 2.71 6.57 2.97
CA THR A 34 3.97 5.83 3.20
C THR A 34 3.78 4.50 3.92
N GLY A 35 2.63 4.32 4.59
CA GLY A 35 2.36 3.17 5.45
C GLY A 35 3.11 3.17 6.78
N LEU A 36 3.80 4.26 7.12
CA LEU A 36 4.50 4.43 8.40
C LEU A 36 3.51 4.71 9.54
N GLU A 37 3.92 4.39 10.78
CA GLU A 37 3.18 4.79 11.97
C GLU A 37 3.19 6.32 12.12
N LEU A 38 2.15 6.88 12.74
CA LEU A 38 2.01 8.33 12.90
C LEU A 38 3.23 8.98 13.57
N GLU A 39 3.83 8.28 14.52
CA GLU A 39 5.01 8.74 15.26
C GLU A 39 6.25 8.84 14.35
N ASP A 40 6.37 7.93 13.38
CA ASP A 40 7.49 7.89 12.44
C ASP A 40 7.36 8.97 11.36
N CYS A 41 6.13 9.34 10.98
CA CYS A 41 5.86 10.43 10.04
C CYS A 41 6.16 11.84 10.58
N LEU A 42 6.52 11.97 11.87
CA LEU A 42 6.67 13.28 12.51
C LEU A 42 7.76 14.12 11.84
N LEU A 43 8.88 13.51 11.47
CA LEU A 43 10.04 14.21 10.94
C LEU A 43 9.74 14.80 9.55
N GLU A 44 8.98 14.09 8.72
CA GLU A 44 8.54 14.52 7.39
C GLU A 44 7.34 15.47 7.46
N ALA A 45 6.47 15.34 8.48
CA ALA A 45 5.29 16.19 8.62
C ALA A 45 5.64 17.63 9.01
N VAL A 46 6.69 17.83 9.81
CA VAL A 46 7.08 19.15 10.34
C VAL A 46 7.47 20.14 9.24
N PRO A 47 8.33 19.78 8.25
CA PRO A 47 8.65 20.68 7.16
C PRO A 47 7.43 21.04 6.28
N ILE A 48 6.55 20.07 6.01
CA ILE A 48 5.31 20.31 5.24
C ILE A 48 4.41 21.29 5.99
N LEU A 49 4.22 21.08 7.29
CA LEU A 49 3.46 21.99 8.15
C LEU A 49 4.05 23.41 8.13
N ALA A 50 5.37 23.52 8.21
CA ALA A 50 6.06 24.81 8.19
C ALA A 50 5.84 25.54 6.86
N VAL A 51 5.97 24.84 5.72
CA VAL A 51 5.71 25.41 4.39
C VAL A 51 4.25 25.88 4.27
N GLU A 52 3.28 25.03 4.63
CA GLU A 52 1.86 25.39 4.57
C GLU A 52 1.52 26.57 5.49
N ASN A 53 2.12 26.63 6.68
CA ASN A 53 1.99 27.77 7.59
C ASN A 53 2.52 29.07 6.98
N GLN A 54 3.72 29.05 6.42
CA GLN A 54 4.32 30.22 5.77
C GLN A 54 3.52 30.67 4.55
N VAL A 55 3.02 29.71 3.75
CA VAL A 55 2.12 29.99 2.63
C VAL A 55 0.82 30.62 3.11
N ALA A 56 0.20 30.12 4.18
CA ALA A 56 -1.03 30.68 4.74
C ALA A 56 -0.82 32.09 5.32
N MET A 57 0.24 32.28 6.09
CA MET A 57 0.60 33.54 6.74
C MET A 57 1.12 34.59 5.75
N HIS A 58 1.57 34.17 4.56
CA HIS A 58 2.32 35.02 3.62
C HIS A 58 3.60 35.58 4.25
N ASP A 59 4.26 34.79 5.08
CA ASP A 59 5.46 35.17 5.80
C ASP A 59 6.41 33.97 5.95
N PRO A 60 7.62 33.99 5.34
CA PRO A 60 8.08 35.04 4.44
C PRO A 60 7.35 35.00 3.07
N PRO A 61 7.15 36.14 2.39
CA PRO A 61 6.47 36.19 1.09
C PRO A 61 7.09 35.27 0.02
N VAL A 62 8.40 35.03 0.12
CA VAL A 62 9.17 34.19 -0.81
C VAL A 62 8.65 32.75 -0.87
N THR A 63 8.11 32.22 0.23
CA THR A 63 7.57 30.85 0.27
C THR A 63 6.35 30.73 -0.64
N ARG A 64 5.38 31.66 -0.54
CA ARG A 64 4.20 31.63 -1.43
C ARG A 64 4.59 31.84 -2.89
N SER A 65 5.45 32.82 -3.17
CA SER A 65 5.86 33.10 -4.56
C SER A 65 6.66 31.94 -5.17
N THR A 66 7.42 31.19 -4.37
CA THR A 66 8.15 30.01 -4.83
C THR A 66 7.19 28.88 -5.19
N LEU A 67 6.20 28.60 -4.35
CA LEU A 67 5.17 27.59 -4.64
C LEU A 67 4.43 27.91 -5.94
N GLU A 68 3.99 29.16 -6.11
CA GLU A 68 3.32 29.63 -7.34
C GLU A 68 4.23 29.51 -8.58
N ARG A 69 5.52 29.84 -8.44
CA ARG A 69 6.52 29.74 -9.51
C ARG A 69 6.75 28.29 -9.95
N LEU A 70 6.87 27.36 -9.00
CA LEU A 70 7.05 25.92 -9.29
C LEU A 70 5.82 25.35 -9.98
N MET A 71 4.62 25.68 -9.48
CA MET A 71 3.35 25.27 -10.10
C MET A 71 3.17 25.83 -11.51
N TYR A 72 3.56 27.09 -11.75
CA TYR A 72 3.56 27.68 -13.09
C TYR A 72 4.57 26.99 -14.02
N GLY A 73 5.66 26.45 -13.47
CA GLY A 73 6.65 25.64 -14.16
C GLY A 73 6.18 24.21 -14.51
N GLY A 74 4.97 23.82 -14.10
CA GLY A 74 4.39 22.50 -14.40
C GLY A 74 4.60 21.45 -13.32
N ILE A 75 5.22 21.81 -12.19
CA ILE A 75 5.33 20.93 -11.01
C ILE A 75 3.97 20.89 -10.30
N ASP A 76 3.48 19.71 -9.92
CA ASP A 76 2.27 19.63 -9.13
C ASP A 76 2.48 20.20 -7.70
N ARG A 77 1.40 20.63 -7.05
CA ARG A 77 1.46 21.32 -5.75
C ARG A 77 2.11 20.45 -4.67
N MET A 78 1.87 19.15 -4.70
CA MET A 78 2.41 18.21 -3.72
C MET A 78 3.92 18.13 -3.84
N THR A 79 4.43 17.84 -5.04
CA THR A 79 5.87 17.77 -5.32
C THR A 79 6.55 19.10 -4.98
N ALA A 80 5.93 20.23 -5.33
CA ALA A 80 6.46 21.54 -4.99
C ALA A 80 6.57 21.76 -3.46
N ILE A 81 5.58 21.34 -2.68
CA ILE A 81 5.60 21.45 -1.22
C ILE A 81 6.66 20.55 -0.59
N GLN A 82 6.85 19.33 -1.13
CA GLN A 82 7.87 18.41 -0.65
C GLN A 82 9.28 18.95 -0.87
N VAL A 83 9.60 19.41 -2.09
CA VAL A 83 10.91 20.02 -2.40
C VAL A 83 11.18 21.25 -1.53
N MET A 84 10.17 22.10 -1.34
CA MET A 84 10.27 23.25 -0.44
C MET A 84 10.43 22.83 1.03
N GLY A 85 9.84 21.71 1.42
CA GLY A 85 9.98 21.09 2.73
C GLY A 85 11.40 20.56 2.98
N GLU A 86 12.06 19.99 1.97
CA GLU A 86 13.46 19.57 2.08
C GLU A 86 14.39 20.76 2.36
N VAL A 87 14.22 21.86 1.62
CA VAL A 87 14.96 23.11 1.87
C VAL A 87 14.72 23.63 3.29
N MET A 88 13.50 23.52 3.79
CA MET A 88 13.14 23.87 5.17
C MET A 88 13.84 22.95 6.18
N ALA A 89 13.83 21.64 5.94
CA ALA A 89 14.46 20.65 6.80
C ALA A 89 15.98 20.86 6.89
N GLU A 90 16.66 21.12 5.77
CA GLU A 90 18.09 21.44 5.73
C GLU A 90 18.40 22.73 6.51
N SER A 91 17.58 23.77 6.31
CA SER A 91 17.76 25.06 6.99
C SER A 91 17.59 24.92 8.52
N LEU A 92 16.64 24.10 8.98
CA LEU A 92 16.45 23.80 10.40
C LEU A 92 17.53 22.85 10.94
N GLY A 93 17.97 21.89 10.13
CA GLY A 93 19.04 20.94 10.47
C GLY A 93 20.37 21.63 10.76
N ALA A 94 20.73 22.65 9.96
CA ALA A 94 21.93 23.45 10.19
C ALA A 94 21.88 24.20 11.54
N VAL A 95 20.71 24.74 11.92
CA VAL A 95 20.52 25.42 13.21
C VAL A 95 20.69 24.46 14.39
N VAL A 96 20.09 23.26 14.29
CA VAL A 96 20.12 22.25 15.37
C VAL A 96 21.49 21.58 15.51
N SER A 97 22.13 21.21 14.41
CA SER A 97 23.38 20.44 14.41
C SER A 97 24.64 21.30 14.54
N GLU A 98 24.64 22.50 13.95
CA GLU A 98 25.80 23.39 13.92
C GLU A 98 25.72 24.53 14.95
N ASN A 99 24.62 24.62 15.71
CA ASN A 99 24.36 25.66 16.73
C ASN A 99 24.54 27.08 16.16
N GLN A 100 24.11 27.28 14.91
CA GLN A 100 24.10 28.57 14.22
C GLN A 100 22.75 29.27 14.40
N ASP A 101 22.74 30.60 14.28
CA ASP A 101 21.49 31.37 14.23
C ASP A 101 20.75 31.07 12.92
N TYR A 102 19.41 31.05 12.96
CA TYR A 102 18.59 30.87 11.76
C TYR A 102 18.81 32.02 10.76
N ASP A 103 19.35 31.70 9.59
CA ASP A 103 19.57 32.66 8.50
C ASP A 103 18.37 32.66 7.54
N SER A 104 17.44 33.59 7.78
CA SER A 104 16.26 33.78 6.92
C SER A 104 16.59 34.16 5.48
N ASP A 105 17.73 34.83 5.26
CA ASP A 105 18.14 35.26 3.92
C ASP A 105 18.75 34.08 3.14
N ALA A 106 19.45 33.17 3.82
CA ALA A 106 19.93 31.93 3.22
C ALA A 106 18.77 31.01 2.82
N PHE A 107 17.78 30.85 3.71
CA PHE A 107 16.56 30.11 3.40
C PHE A 107 15.81 30.70 2.19
N ALA A 108 15.63 32.02 2.15
CA ALA A 108 14.99 32.68 1.01
C ALA A 108 15.76 32.46 -0.31
N ARG A 109 17.09 32.56 -0.30
CA ARG A 109 17.93 32.29 -1.47
C ARG A 109 17.82 30.83 -1.93
N ALA A 110 17.76 29.88 -1.01
CA ALA A 110 17.62 28.45 -1.33
C ALA A 110 16.28 28.18 -2.03
N LEU A 111 15.18 28.74 -1.54
CA LEU A 111 13.87 28.64 -2.19
C LEU A 111 13.85 29.26 -3.61
N GLU A 112 14.50 30.40 -3.81
CA GLU A 112 14.60 31.04 -5.12
C GLU A 112 15.43 30.24 -6.13
N GLN A 113 16.40 29.45 -5.65
CA GLN A 113 17.29 28.64 -6.48
C GLN A 113 16.68 27.32 -6.95
N ILE A 114 15.52 26.90 -6.41
CA ILE A 114 14.81 25.71 -6.90
C ILE A 114 14.43 25.95 -8.36
N ASP A 115 15.05 25.23 -9.29
CA ASP A 115 14.71 25.26 -10.71
C ASP A 115 13.65 24.19 -11.04
N PRO A 116 12.45 24.58 -11.51
CA PRO A 116 11.43 23.63 -11.95
C PRO A 116 11.93 22.62 -13.00
N ALA A 117 12.93 22.99 -13.81
CA ALA A 117 13.50 22.09 -14.83
C ALA A 117 14.49 21.07 -14.26
N GLU A 118 15.04 21.31 -13.06
CA GLU A 118 15.95 20.40 -12.37
C GLU A 118 15.22 19.51 -11.36
N ILE A 119 13.99 19.87 -10.98
CA ILE A 119 13.08 18.96 -10.29
C ILE A 119 12.73 17.85 -11.28
N ALA A 120 13.10 16.63 -10.95
CA ALA A 120 12.70 15.44 -11.71
C ALA A 120 11.16 15.39 -11.74
N LEU A 121 10.58 15.95 -12.80
CA LEU A 121 9.23 15.60 -13.21
C LEU A 121 9.27 14.10 -13.48
N ASP A 122 8.33 13.35 -12.89
CA ASP A 122 8.11 11.94 -13.22
C ASP A 122 7.88 11.82 -14.73
N ASP A 123 8.97 11.71 -15.51
CA ASP A 123 8.94 11.07 -16.81
C ASP A 123 8.74 9.60 -16.48
N PRO A 124 7.60 8.99 -16.86
CA PRO A 124 7.35 7.58 -16.59
C PRO A 124 8.39 6.64 -17.24
N ASN A 125 9.37 7.16 -17.99
CA ASN A 125 10.47 6.41 -18.60
C ASN A 125 11.90 6.78 -18.15
N ASP A 126 12.13 7.71 -17.21
CA ASP A 126 13.51 8.06 -16.81
C ASP A 126 14.01 7.28 -15.59
N GLU A 127 14.73 6.18 -15.86
CA GLU A 127 15.37 5.26 -14.90
C GLU A 127 16.37 5.94 -13.95
N ALA A 128 16.90 7.12 -14.29
CA ALA A 128 17.96 7.77 -13.52
C ALA A 128 17.44 8.52 -12.27
N ALA A 129 16.18 8.97 -12.27
CA ALA A 129 15.58 9.71 -11.16
C ALA A 129 15.29 8.83 -9.92
N ARG A 130 15.20 7.49 -10.08
CA ARG A 130 15.02 6.54 -8.97
C ARG A 130 16.21 6.44 -8.01
N LYS A 131 17.36 7.07 -8.31
CA LYS A 131 18.63 6.84 -7.57
C LYS A 131 19.09 7.96 -6.63
N GLY A 132 18.34 9.03 -6.43
CA GLY A 132 18.73 10.11 -5.52
C GLY A 132 17.54 10.62 -4.72
N ALA A 133 17.66 10.58 -3.39
CA ALA A 133 16.65 10.93 -2.38
C ALA A 133 15.52 9.89 -2.21
N GLY A 134 15.61 9.07 -1.15
CA GLY A 134 14.46 8.50 -0.44
C GLY A 134 13.46 7.63 -1.20
N GLY A 135 13.70 7.29 -2.47
CA GLY A 135 12.87 6.32 -3.19
C GLY A 135 12.97 4.96 -2.51
N VAL A 136 11.84 4.27 -2.37
CA VAL A 136 11.87 2.85 -2.01
C VAL A 136 12.86 2.17 -2.95
N PRO A 137 13.90 1.49 -2.43
CA PRO A 137 14.85 0.78 -3.26
C PRO A 137 14.11 -0.11 -4.26
N GLU A 138 14.49 -0.02 -5.54
CA GLU A 138 14.02 -0.95 -6.55
C GLU A 138 14.48 -2.36 -6.14
N PHE A 139 13.57 -3.34 -6.19
CA PHE A 139 13.85 -4.70 -5.75
C PHE A 139 15.08 -5.28 -6.44
N SER A 140 16.17 -5.41 -5.68
CA SER A 140 17.49 -5.70 -6.20
C SER A 140 17.84 -7.18 -6.15
N ALA A 141 18.98 -7.54 -6.73
CA ALA A 141 19.53 -8.89 -6.59
C ALA A 141 19.93 -9.21 -5.13
N ASP A 142 20.33 -8.19 -4.37
CA ASP A 142 20.73 -8.34 -2.97
C ASP A 142 19.49 -8.53 -2.08
N ASP A 143 18.42 -7.77 -2.31
CA ASP A 143 17.13 -7.96 -1.62
C ASP A 143 16.59 -9.37 -1.84
N ARG A 144 16.66 -9.85 -3.09
CA ARG A 144 16.30 -11.24 -3.42
C ARG A 144 17.17 -12.23 -2.66
N GLN A 145 18.47 -12.00 -2.59
CA GLN A 145 19.39 -12.90 -1.90
C GLN A 145 19.08 -12.96 -0.40
N VAL A 146 18.75 -11.83 0.23
CA VAL A 146 18.31 -11.77 1.63
C VAL A 146 17.09 -12.67 1.86
N LEU A 147 16.09 -12.61 0.98
CA LEU A 147 14.89 -13.43 1.11
C LEU A 147 15.12 -14.91 0.82
N ILE A 148 16.03 -15.24 -0.10
CA ILE A 148 16.47 -16.63 -0.34
C ILE A 148 17.16 -17.17 0.92
N ASP A 149 18.15 -16.46 1.44
CA ASP A 149 18.93 -16.88 2.60
C ASP A 149 18.05 -17.04 3.84
N PHE A 150 17.09 -16.13 4.04
CA PHE A 150 16.14 -16.21 5.14
C PHE A 150 15.22 -17.43 5.02
N GLY A 151 14.58 -17.62 3.86
CA GLY A 151 13.67 -18.75 3.63
C GLY A 151 14.38 -20.11 3.73
N ASP A 152 15.59 -20.23 3.17
CA ASP A 152 16.36 -21.46 3.22
C ASP A 152 16.84 -21.79 4.65
N ARG A 153 17.24 -20.78 5.43
CA ARG A 153 17.69 -20.97 6.82
C ARG A 153 16.55 -21.39 7.74
N HIS A 154 15.34 -20.89 7.50
CA HIS A 154 14.18 -21.08 8.36
C HIS A 154 13.11 -22.00 7.77
N ALA A 155 13.48 -22.87 6.82
CA ALA A 155 12.56 -23.82 6.22
C ALA A 155 11.92 -24.77 7.26
N ASP A 156 12.67 -25.16 8.29
CA ASP A 156 12.17 -26.01 9.40
C ASP A 156 11.22 -25.25 10.34
N ASP A 157 11.27 -23.92 10.34
CA ASP A 157 10.41 -23.04 11.14
C ASP A 157 9.14 -22.62 10.36
N GLU A 158 8.83 -23.31 9.25
CA GLU A 158 7.71 -23.03 8.35
C GLU A 158 7.74 -21.62 7.72
N ALA A 159 8.91 -20.97 7.66
CA ALA A 159 9.08 -19.74 6.89
C ALA A 159 8.87 -20.04 5.40
N MET A 160 8.20 -19.13 4.70
CA MET A 160 8.02 -19.28 3.25
C MET A 160 9.36 -19.18 2.54
N SER A 161 9.57 -20.04 1.54
CA SER A 161 10.68 -19.86 0.61
C SER A 161 10.56 -18.52 -0.13
N TRP A 162 11.66 -18.02 -0.71
CA TRP A 162 11.65 -16.81 -1.52
C TRP A 162 10.54 -16.81 -2.60
N PRO A 163 10.40 -17.85 -3.46
CA PRO A 163 9.38 -17.84 -4.49
C PRO A 163 7.95 -17.85 -3.91
N GLU A 164 7.73 -18.59 -2.81
CA GLU A 164 6.43 -18.61 -2.12
C GLU A 164 6.09 -17.23 -1.52
N THR A 165 7.08 -16.54 -0.95
CA THR A 165 6.92 -15.17 -0.45
C THR A 165 6.55 -14.21 -1.58
N ALA A 166 7.23 -14.30 -2.73
CA ALA A 166 6.91 -13.49 -3.90
C ALA A 166 5.50 -13.74 -4.44
N GLY A 167 5.06 -15.00 -4.52
CA GLY A 167 3.69 -15.34 -4.94
C GLY A 167 2.65 -14.91 -3.93
N PHE A 168 2.93 -15.06 -2.64
CA PHE A 168 2.03 -14.64 -1.57
C PHE A 168 1.85 -13.11 -1.58
N LEU A 169 2.94 -12.35 -1.66
CA LEU A 169 2.89 -10.89 -1.72
C LEU A 169 2.28 -10.37 -3.03
N PHE A 170 2.35 -11.13 -4.13
CA PHE A 170 1.56 -10.83 -5.34
C PHE A 170 0.06 -10.88 -5.06
N ALA A 171 -0.43 -11.93 -4.38
CA ALA A 171 -1.83 -12.04 -4.01
C ALA A 171 -2.28 -10.92 -3.04
N VAL A 172 -1.42 -10.54 -2.09
CA VAL A 172 -1.64 -9.40 -1.19
C VAL A 172 -1.76 -8.09 -1.96
N GLN A 173 -0.83 -7.81 -2.88
CA GLN A 173 -0.86 -6.58 -3.67
C GLN A 173 -2.05 -6.52 -4.63
N ALA A 174 -2.51 -7.66 -5.12
CA ALA A 174 -3.70 -7.79 -5.93
C ALA A 174 -5.02 -7.75 -5.12
N CYS A 175 -5.00 -7.74 -3.79
CA CYS A 175 -6.22 -7.80 -2.98
C CYS A 175 -7.19 -6.63 -3.27
N PRO A 176 -8.51 -6.82 -3.32
CA PRO A 176 -9.46 -5.73 -3.45
C PRO A 176 -9.48 -4.77 -2.25
N ASP A 177 -8.91 -5.17 -1.12
CA ASP A 177 -8.72 -4.32 0.06
C ASP A 177 -7.24 -4.01 0.29
N LEU A 178 -6.98 -2.96 1.06
CA LEU A 178 -5.65 -2.69 1.60
C LEU A 178 -5.37 -3.66 2.75
N VAL A 179 -4.23 -4.35 2.67
CA VAL A 179 -3.78 -5.32 3.66
C VAL A 179 -2.49 -4.80 4.30
N MET A 180 -2.49 -4.65 5.62
CA MET A 180 -1.37 -4.05 6.34
C MET A 180 -0.19 -5.03 6.49
N PRO A 181 1.07 -4.56 6.49
CA PRO A 181 2.26 -5.38 6.72
C PRO A 181 2.17 -6.30 7.94
N SER A 182 1.67 -5.78 9.05
CA SER A 182 1.49 -6.53 10.29
C SER A 182 0.57 -7.76 10.15
N GLU A 183 -0.33 -7.77 9.16
CA GLU A 183 -1.30 -8.86 8.97
C GLU A 183 -0.71 -10.06 8.24
N TRP A 184 0.18 -9.82 7.27
CA TRP A 184 0.80 -10.89 6.49
C TRP A 184 2.20 -11.30 6.96
N LEU A 185 2.88 -10.46 7.74
CA LEU A 185 4.26 -10.70 8.17
C LEU A 185 4.40 -12.02 8.93
N GLU A 186 3.49 -12.32 9.84
CA GLU A 186 3.48 -13.59 10.59
C GLU A 186 3.30 -14.81 9.66
N ILE A 187 2.57 -14.66 8.56
CA ILE A 187 2.26 -15.75 7.63
C ILE A 187 3.47 -16.11 6.78
N VAL A 188 4.19 -15.10 6.26
CA VAL A 188 5.40 -15.33 5.44
C VAL A 188 6.59 -15.74 6.31
N GLN A 189 6.63 -15.31 7.57
CA GLN A 189 7.71 -15.59 8.51
C GLN A 189 7.58 -16.96 9.19
N GLY A 190 6.36 -17.47 9.37
CA GLY A 190 6.14 -18.70 10.12
C GLY A 190 6.57 -18.54 11.58
N GLN A 191 7.30 -19.52 12.11
CA GLN A 191 7.84 -19.51 13.47
C GLN A 191 9.28 -18.96 13.54
N ALA A 192 9.81 -18.46 12.42
CA ALA A 192 11.17 -17.97 12.35
C ALA A 192 11.40 -16.77 13.27
N VAL A 193 12.52 -16.78 13.97
CA VAL A 193 12.98 -15.68 14.81
C VAL A 193 14.26 -15.13 14.20
N PHE A 194 14.30 -13.81 14.01
CA PHE A 194 15.50 -13.13 13.54
C PHE A 194 16.66 -13.32 14.51
N ALA A 195 17.85 -13.54 13.96
CA ALA A 195 19.08 -13.68 14.72
C ALA A 195 19.42 -12.38 15.47
N ASP A 196 19.20 -11.23 14.83
CA ASP A 196 19.45 -9.89 15.36
C ASP A 196 18.57 -8.84 14.66
N LEU A 197 18.74 -7.57 15.07
CA LEU A 197 17.99 -6.45 14.52
C LEU A 197 18.39 -6.14 13.07
N ASP A 198 19.63 -6.40 12.68
CA ASP A 198 20.13 -6.10 11.33
C ASP A 198 19.48 -7.05 10.31
N GLU A 199 19.37 -8.34 10.64
CA GLU A 199 18.63 -9.30 9.83
C GLU A 199 17.13 -8.96 9.76
N ALA A 200 16.52 -8.60 10.89
CA ALA A 200 15.12 -8.20 10.93
C ALA A 200 14.85 -7.01 10.00
N GLN A 201 15.74 -6.03 10.02
CA GLN A 201 15.67 -4.85 9.16
C GLN A 201 15.88 -5.21 7.69
N ALA A 202 16.94 -5.95 7.36
CA ALA A 202 17.23 -6.35 5.98
C ALA A 202 16.11 -7.17 5.34
N VAL A 203 15.54 -8.13 6.07
CA VAL A 203 14.43 -8.96 5.56
C VAL A 203 13.16 -8.13 5.37
N SER A 204 12.89 -7.19 6.27
CA SER A 204 11.73 -6.30 6.17
C SER A 204 11.86 -5.33 5.00
N GLU A 205 13.04 -4.71 4.83
CA GLU A 205 13.35 -3.84 3.69
C GLU A 205 13.21 -4.60 2.36
N ALA A 206 13.75 -5.82 2.27
CA ALA A 206 13.65 -6.64 1.07
C ALA A 206 12.20 -7.04 0.74
N ARG A 207 11.36 -7.35 1.74
CA ARG A 207 9.92 -7.63 1.55
C ARG A 207 9.17 -6.39 1.05
N MET A 208 9.47 -5.22 1.61
CA MET A 208 8.85 -3.96 1.18
C MET A 208 9.31 -3.57 -0.24
N ALA A 209 10.60 -3.73 -0.56
CA ALA A 209 11.11 -3.53 -1.92
C ALA A 209 10.40 -4.45 -2.93
N LEU A 210 10.21 -5.73 -2.57
CA LEU A 210 9.44 -6.68 -3.39
C LEU A 210 7.98 -6.22 -3.59
N MET A 211 7.29 -5.82 -2.53
CA MET A 211 5.92 -5.32 -2.63
C MET A 211 5.82 -4.13 -3.58
N ASN A 212 6.74 -3.17 -3.47
CA ASN A 212 6.77 -2.00 -4.34
C ASN A 212 7.06 -2.37 -5.80
N TRP A 213 7.95 -3.31 -6.05
CA TRP A 213 8.18 -3.86 -7.40
C TRP A 213 6.93 -4.53 -7.97
N ILE A 214 6.21 -5.33 -7.17
CA ILE A 214 4.94 -5.94 -7.57
C ILE A 214 3.91 -4.86 -7.90
N SER A 215 3.74 -3.86 -7.04
CA SER A 215 2.80 -2.75 -7.26
C SER A 215 3.12 -1.98 -8.56
N ASP A 216 4.41 -1.75 -8.84
CA ASP A 216 4.88 -1.12 -10.08
C ASP A 216 4.55 -1.98 -11.31
N CYS A 217 4.81 -3.28 -11.26
CA CYS A 217 4.42 -4.23 -12.30
C CYS A 217 2.92 -4.19 -12.58
N ILE A 218 2.07 -4.26 -11.54
CA ILE A 218 0.61 -4.23 -11.66
C ILE A 218 0.16 -2.91 -12.30
N ARG A 219 0.68 -1.77 -11.82
CA ARG A 219 0.33 -0.44 -12.34
C ARG A 219 0.70 -0.27 -13.82
N GLN A 220 1.83 -0.85 -14.23
CA GLN A 220 2.31 -0.85 -15.61
C GLN A 220 1.68 -1.95 -16.47
N ASN A 221 0.72 -2.71 -15.93
CA ASN A 221 0.10 -3.85 -16.60
C ASN A 221 1.14 -4.88 -17.11
N ARG A 222 2.14 -5.18 -16.27
CA ARG A 222 3.15 -6.22 -16.48
C ARG A 222 2.93 -7.38 -15.51
N PRO A 223 3.14 -8.63 -15.93
CA PRO A 223 3.02 -9.77 -15.03
C PRO A 223 4.09 -9.67 -13.94
N ALA A 224 3.67 -9.60 -12.68
CA ALA A 224 4.55 -9.49 -11.52
C ALA A 224 5.12 -10.87 -11.11
N ILE A 225 5.77 -11.54 -12.06
CA ILE A 225 6.44 -12.83 -11.86
C ILE A 225 7.96 -12.57 -11.86
N PRO A 226 8.68 -12.83 -10.75
CA PRO A 226 10.13 -12.65 -10.71
C PRO A 226 10.84 -13.44 -11.81
N VAL A 227 11.97 -12.92 -12.31
CA VAL A 227 12.71 -13.52 -13.44
C VAL A 227 13.14 -14.97 -13.15
N ASP A 228 13.53 -15.27 -11.92
CA ASP A 228 13.92 -16.60 -11.45
C ASP A 228 12.72 -17.50 -11.10
N CYS A 229 11.50 -16.96 -11.17
CA CYS A 229 10.23 -17.67 -11.10
C CYS A 229 9.54 -17.76 -12.46
N THR A 230 10.20 -17.39 -13.57
CA THR A 230 9.60 -17.49 -14.91
C THR A 230 9.27 -18.96 -15.25
N PRO A 231 8.08 -19.27 -15.79
CA PRO A 231 7.71 -20.65 -16.11
C PRO A 231 8.64 -21.26 -17.16
N ASP A 232 8.97 -22.55 -17.01
CA ASP A 232 9.69 -23.29 -18.06
C ASP A 232 8.88 -23.28 -19.36
N ALA A 233 9.56 -23.17 -20.50
CA ALA A 233 8.91 -23.18 -21.81
C ALA A 233 8.22 -24.53 -22.12
N GLU A 234 8.66 -25.62 -21.47
CA GLU A 234 8.04 -26.94 -21.56
C GLU A 234 7.09 -27.16 -20.37
N PRO A 235 5.75 -27.11 -20.56
CA PRO A 235 4.79 -27.09 -19.45
C PRO A 235 4.86 -28.30 -18.51
N LEU A 236 5.20 -29.48 -19.04
CA LEU A 236 5.32 -30.69 -18.24
C LEU A 236 6.52 -30.66 -17.28
N ARG A 237 7.61 -29.97 -17.63
CA ARG A 237 8.77 -29.82 -16.73
C ARG A 237 8.43 -29.05 -15.46
N ILE A 238 7.50 -28.11 -15.56
CA ILE A 238 6.95 -27.39 -14.39
C ILE A 238 6.30 -28.38 -13.42
N LEU A 239 5.64 -29.42 -13.92
CA LEU A 239 4.94 -30.39 -13.08
C LEU A 239 5.85 -31.52 -12.54
N GLU A 240 7.03 -31.72 -13.14
CA GLU A 240 7.92 -32.84 -12.82
C GLU A 240 8.92 -32.55 -11.69
N ALA A 241 9.13 -31.29 -11.35
CA ALA A 241 10.08 -30.87 -10.34
C ALA A 241 9.51 -29.80 -9.42
N ASP A 242 9.98 -29.77 -8.18
CA ASP A 242 9.70 -28.68 -7.26
C ASP A 242 10.55 -27.44 -7.62
N ASN A 243 10.08 -26.67 -8.59
CA ASN A 243 10.77 -25.51 -9.15
C ASN A 243 10.23 -24.18 -8.59
N ASN A 244 10.95 -23.09 -8.86
CA ASN A 244 10.60 -21.76 -8.37
C ASN A 244 9.22 -21.27 -8.85
N PHE A 245 8.83 -21.54 -10.10
CA PHE A 245 7.51 -21.14 -10.59
C PHE A 245 6.39 -21.90 -9.86
N SER A 246 6.53 -23.21 -9.65
CA SER A 246 5.57 -23.99 -8.87
C SER A 246 5.46 -23.50 -7.41
N ARG A 247 6.59 -23.12 -6.80
CA ARG A 247 6.64 -22.49 -5.46
C ARG A 247 5.96 -21.12 -5.46
N TRP A 248 6.19 -20.30 -6.48
CA TRP A 248 5.50 -19.02 -6.67
C TRP A 248 3.99 -19.22 -6.77
N CYS A 249 3.51 -20.15 -7.60
CA CYS A 249 2.09 -20.49 -7.69
C CYS A 249 1.50 -20.92 -6.33
N ARG A 250 2.24 -21.71 -5.53
CA ARG A 250 1.80 -22.07 -4.17
C ARG A 250 1.68 -20.87 -3.25
N GLY A 251 2.61 -19.92 -3.35
CA GLY A 251 2.52 -18.62 -2.69
C GLY A 251 1.23 -17.88 -3.07
N VAL A 252 0.94 -17.76 -4.36
CA VAL A 252 -0.27 -17.10 -4.86
C VAL A 252 -1.54 -17.77 -4.33
N THR A 253 -1.64 -19.10 -4.43
CA THR A 253 -2.83 -19.82 -3.95
C THR A 253 -3.00 -19.70 -2.43
N LYS A 254 -1.90 -19.76 -1.66
CA LYS A 254 -1.95 -19.58 -0.19
C LYS A 254 -2.36 -18.16 0.20
N GLY A 255 -1.87 -17.15 -0.54
CA GLY A 255 -2.27 -15.76 -0.35
C GLY A 255 -3.74 -15.53 -0.68
N HIS A 256 -4.23 -16.08 -1.79
CA HIS A 256 -5.64 -16.01 -2.14
C HIS A 256 -6.54 -16.69 -1.11
N ASP A 257 -6.20 -17.91 -0.67
CA ASP A 257 -6.96 -18.64 0.34
C ASP A 257 -7.08 -17.85 1.65
N TRP A 258 -6.02 -17.13 2.03
CA TRP A 258 -6.03 -16.24 3.20
C TRP A 258 -6.95 -15.03 3.00
N LEU A 259 -7.00 -14.49 1.79
CA LEU A 259 -7.76 -13.28 1.42
C LEU A 259 -9.16 -13.58 0.86
N VAL A 260 -9.62 -14.83 0.87
CA VAL A 260 -10.88 -15.24 0.23
C VAL A 260 -12.07 -14.40 0.68
N GLN A 261 -12.11 -13.99 1.95
CA GLN A 261 -13.18 -13.16 2.49
C GLN A 261 -13.18 -11.73 1.92
N ASN A 262 -12.02 -11.19 1.52
CA ASN A 262 -11.94 -9.88 0.87
C ASN A 262 -12.49 -9.95 -0.56
N TRP A 263 -12.17 -11.04 -1.27
CA TRP A 263 -12.69 -11.29 -2.61
C TRP A 263 -14.20 -11.57 -2.62
N ASP A 264 -14.71 -12.40 -1.72
CA ASP A 264 -16.14 -12.74 -1.59
C ASP A 264 -17.03 -11.51 -1.28
N GLN A 265 -16.46 -10.46 -0.68
CA GLN A 265 -17.20 -9.23 -0.38
C GLN A 265 -17.50 -8.39 -1.62
N VAL A 266 -16.64 -8.47 -2.64
CA VAL A 266 -16.70 -7.60 -3.81
C VAL A 266 -17.17 -8.34 -5.07
N LEU A 267 -16.80 -9.61 -5.21
CA LEU A 267 -17.18 -10.43 -6.36
C LEU A 267 -18.60 -10.97 -6.20
N LYS A 268 -19.41 -10.76 -7.24
CA LYS A 268 -20.73 -11.38 -7.34
C LYS A 268 -20.56 -12.75 -7.99
N THR A 269 -21.16 -13.76 -7.39
CA THR A 269 -21.24 -15.12 -7.97
C THR A 269 -21.74 -15.06 -9.40
N ASP A 270 -21.05 -15.76 -10.31
CA ASP A 270 -21.35 -15.86 -11.74
C ASP A 270 -21.21 -14.52 -12.52
N SER A 271 -20.42 -13.57 -12.00
CA SER A 271 -20.01 -12.40 -12.79
C SER A 271 -18.84 -12.70 -13.71
N ASP A 272 -18.63 -11.87 -14.74
CA ASP A 272 -17.48 -12.02 -15.64
C ASP A 272 -16.16 -11.97 -14.87
N ASP A 273 -16.06 -11.12 -13.85
CA ASP A 273 -14.87 -10.98 -12.99
C ASP A 273 -14.68 -12.20 -12.07
N ASP A 274 -15.76 -12.77 -11.53
CA ASP A 274 -15.73 -14.03 -10.76
C ASP A 274 -15.22 -15.20 -11.61
N HIS A 275 -15.69 -15.30 -12.87
CA HIS A 275 -15.21 -16.31 -13.81
C HIS A 275 -13.75 -16.09 -14.25
N ALA A 276 -13.33 -14.85 -14.47
CA ALA A 276 -11.96 -14.51 -14.84
C ALA A 276 -10.98 -14.81 -13.69
N GLN A 277 -11.31 -14.35 -12.48
CA GLN A 277 -10.51 -14.65 -11.27
C GLN A 277 -10.44 -16.16 -11.00
N GLY A 278 -11.57 -16.87 -11.07
CA GLY A 278 -11.60 -18.32 -10.92
C GLY A 278 -10.75 -19.05 -11.97
N THR A 279 -10.75 -18.57 -13.21
CA THR A 279 -9.88 -19.11 -14.27
C THR A 279 -8.41 -18.88 -13.95
N ALA A 280 -8.03 -17.68 -13.51
CA ALA A 280 -6.66 -17.38 -13.10
C ALA A 280 -6.19 -18.28 -11.95
N LEU A 281 -7.04 -18.49 -10.94
CA LEU A 281 -6.75 -19.35 -9.80
C LEU A 281 -6.60 -20.82 -10.20
N ILE A 282 -7.41 -21.32 -11.14
CA ILE A 282 -7.25 -22.67 -11.68
C ILE A 282 -5.89 -22.81 -12.40
N VAL A 283 -5.47 -21.80 -13.17
CA VAL A 283 -4.17 -21.79 -13.83
C VAL A 283 -3.04 -21.86 -12.81
N PHE A 284 -3.05 -21.02 -11.76
CA PHE A 284 -2.01 -21.07 -10.72
C PHE A 284 -2.03 -22.39 -9.95
N ALA A 285 -3.21 -22.84 -9.52
CA ALA A 285 -3.39 -24.09 -8.78
C ALA A 285 -2.85 -25.29 -9.58
N PHE A 286 -3.10 -25.34 -10.89
CA PHE A 286 -2.62 -26.40 -11.78
C PHE A 286 -1.09 -26.55 -11.72
N PHE A 287 -0.35 -25.44 -11.70
CA PHE A 287 1.11 -25.45 -11.70
C PHE A 287 1.77 -25.55 -10.31
N THR A 288 0.99 -25.68 -9.23
CA THR A 288 1.53 -25.94 -7.88
C THR A 288 2.25 -27.29 -7.75
N GLY A 289 1.90 -28.25 -8.61
CA GLY A 289 2.55 -29.55 -8.73
C GLY A 289 1.68 -30.60 -9.43
N ARG A 290 2.30 -31.71 -9.85
CA ARG A 290 1.65 -32.79 -10.62
C ARG A 290 0.36 -33.32 -10.01
N THR A 291 0.33 -33.56 -8.69
CA THR A 291 -0.85 -34.09 -8.01
C THR A 291 -2.05 -33.16 -8.13
N MET A 292 -1.83 -31.84 -8.06
CA MET A 292 -2.93 -30.87 -8.25
C MET A 292 -3.37 -30.85 -9.71
N ALA A 293 -2.42 -30.83 -10.65
CA ALA A 293 -2.72 -30.86 -12.09
C ALA A 293 -3.57 -32.09 -12.48
N GLU A 294 -3.22 -33.27 -11.97
CA GLU A 294 -3.98 -34.52 -12.18
C GLU A 294 -5.41 -34.43 -11.61
N ARG A 295 -5.58 -33.81 -10.43
CA ARG A 295 -6.93 -33.56 -9.87
C ARG A 295 -7.76 -32.62 -10.73
N VAL A 296 -7.16 -31.59 -11.32
CA VAL A 296 -7.86 -30.70 -12.25
C VAL A 296 -8.29 -31.47 -13.50
N VAL A 297 -7.42 -32.30 -14.08
CA VAL A 297 -7.77 -33.18 -15.22
C VAL A 297 -8.96 -34.07 -14.89
N GLU A 298 -8.97 -34.68 -13.70
CA GLU A 298 -10.09 -35.51 -13.23
C GLU A 298 -11.40 -34.73 -13.10
N GLU A 299 -11.36 -33.48 -12.64
CA GLU A 299 -12.55 -32.64 -12.51
C GLU A 299 -13.16 -32.31 -13.88
N PHE A 300 -12.33 -31.98 -14.88
CA PHE A 300 -12.79 -31.81 -16.27
C PHE A 300 -13.35 -33.09 -16.88
N SER A 301 -12.89 -34.26 -16.41
CA SER A 301 -13.37 -35.57 -16.85
C SER A 301 -14.75 -35.94 -16.32
N ARG A 302 -15.29 -35.20 -15.34
CA ARG A 302 -16.61 -35.48 -14.74
C ARG A 302 -17.78 -35.04 -15.62
N ASP A 303 -17.57 -34.20 -16.63
CA ASP A 303 -18.60 -33.83 -17.59
C ASP A 303 -18.76 -34.94 -18.65
N PRO A 304 -19.85 -35.72 -18.64
CA PRO A 304 -20.06 -36.82 -19.59
C PRO A 304 -20.24 -36.35 -21.04
N ALA A 305 -20.44 -35.05 -21.27
CA ALA A 305 -20.64 -34.46 -22.59
C ALA A 305 -19.35 -33.97 -23.26
N SER A 306 -18.21 -33.93 -22.54
CA SER A 306 -16.95 -33.41 -23.05
C SER A 306 -15.92 -34.53 -23.32
N SER A 307 -15.01 -34.31 -24.27
CA SER A 307 -13.84 -35.18 -24.42
C SER A 307 -12.86 -34.87 -23.29
N THR A 308 -12.52 -35.87 -22.49
CA THR A 308 -11.52 -35.75 -21.42
C THR A 308 -10.19 -35.25 -21.99
N PRO A 309 -9.72 -34.05 -21.60
CA PRO A 309 -8.42 -33.59 -22.03
C PRO A 309 -7.32 -34.36 -21.29
N THR A 310 -6.20 -34.60 -21.96
CA THR A 310 -5.00 -35.14 -21.35
C THR A 310 -4.31 -34.10 -20.46
N LEU A 311 -3.45 -34.56 -19.54
CA LEU A 311 -2.61 -33.68 -18.74
C LEU A 311 -1.76 -32.74 -19.60
N GLU A 312 -1.20 -33.26 -20.71
CA GLU A 312 -0.38 -32.49 -21.64
C GLU A 312 -1.19 -31.42 -22.38
N GLU A 313 -2.41 -31.72 -22.81
CA GLU A 313 -3.30 -30.73 -23.44
C GLU A 313 -3.68 -29.61 -22.49
N LEU A 314 -4.05 -29.92 -21.24
CA LEU A 314 -4.34 -28.90 -20.23
C LEU A 314 -3.09 -28.11 -19.82
N ALA A 315 -1.94 -28.77 -19.67
CA ALA A 315 -0.70 -28.09 -19.33
C ALA A 315 -0.30 -27.08 -20.42
N ASN A 316 -0.38 -27.47 -21.70
CA ASN A 316 -0.13 -26.54 -22.81
C ASN A 316 -1.14 -25.38 -22.84
N LYS A 317 -2.43 -25.67 -22.61
CA LYS A 317 -3.48 -24.64 -22.59
C LYS A 317 -3.27 -23.64 -21.46
N PHE A 318 -3.08 -24.11 -20.23
CA PHE A 318 -2.92 -23.25 -19.07
C PHE A 318 -1.58 -22.53 -19.06
N HIS A 319 -0.52 -23.14 -19.60
CA HIS A 319 0.77 -22.47 -19.76
C HIS A 319 0.66 -21.21 -20.60
N ALA A 320 -0.07 -21.27 -21.72
CA ALA A 320 -0.34 -20.12 -22.58
C ALA A 320 -1.18 -19.02 -21.91
N LEU A 321 -1.80 -19.31 -20.75
CA LEU A 321 -2.62 -18.36 -19.99
C LEU A 321 -1.91 -17.78 -18.77
N ILE A 322 -0.70 -18.23 -18.41
CA ILE A 322 -0.03 -17.82 -17.15
C ILE A 322 0.08 -16.30 -17.02
N GLU A 323 0.62 -15.63 -18.05
CA GLU A 323 0.80 -14.18 -18.02
C GLU A 323 -0.54 -13.45 -17.94
N GLN A 324 -1.51 -13.86 -18.76
CA GLN A 324 -2.84 -13.27 -18.78
C GLN A 324 -3.56 -13.46 -17.44
N ALA A 325 -3.45 -14.65 -16.84
CA ALA A 325 -4.02 -14.95 -15.53
C ALA A 325 -3.45 -14.04 -14.43
N ALA A 326 -2.13 -13.77 -14.45
CA ALA A 326 -1.50 -12.85 -13.51
C ALA A 326 -1.99 -11.40 -13.70
N LEU A 327 -2.11 -10.95 -14.95
CA LEU A 327 -2.62 -9.62 -15.27
C LEU A 327 -4.09 -9.46 -14.86
N GLU A 328 -4.95 -10.42 -15.23
CA GLU A 328 -6.38 -10.38 -14.92
C GLU A 328 -6.64 -10.42 -13.41
N TYR A 329 -6.00 -11.35 -12.69
CA TYR A 329 -6.16 -11.46 -11.24
C TYR A 329 -5.81 -10.15 -10.53
N ALA A 330 -4.69 -9.52 -10.90
CA ALA A 330 -4.27 -8.26 -10.32
C ALA A 330 -5.14 -7.07 -10.74
N ALA A 331 -5.55 -7.02 -12.01
CA ALA A 331 -6.39 -5.95 -12.53
C ALA A 331 -7.77 -5.92 -11.87
N ILE A 332 -8.42 -7.08 -11.73
CA ILE A 332 -9.73 -7.21 -11.07
C ILE A 332 -9.66 -6.66 -9.66
N GLY A 333 -8.71 -7.13 -8.86
CA GLY A 333 -8.60 -6.66 -7.47
C GLY A 333 -8.27 -5.18 -7.36
N LEU A 334 -7.39 -4.65 -8.22
CA LEU A 334 -7.10 -3.21 -8.24
C LEU A 334 -8.33 -2.38 -8.63
N GLU A 335 -9.12 -2.84 -9.60
CA GLU A 335 -10.36 -2.17 -10.01
C GLU A 335 -11.32 -2.08 -8.83
N TYR A 336 -11.57 -3.19 -8.13
CA TYR A 336 -12.45 -3.21 -6.97
C TYR A 336 -11.93 -2.38 -5.79
N ARG A 337 -10.61 -2.30 -5.59
CA ARG A 337 -10.00 -1.40 -4.59
C ARG A 337 -10.24 0.07 -4.90
N GLN A 338 -10.25 0.44 -6.19
CA GLN A 338 -10.47 1.81 -6.65
C GLN A 338 -11.95 2.17 -6.79
N MET A 339 -12.85 1.19 -6.81
CA MET A 339 -14.29 1.45 -6.84
C MET A 339 -14.71 2.19 -5.55
N PRO A 340 -15.52 3.26 -5.66
CA PRO A 340 -16.06 3.91 -4.48
C PRO A 340 -16.89 2.90 -3.68
N SER A 341 -16.46 2.57 -2.46
CA SER A 341 -17.27 1.72 -1.59
C SER A 341 -18.62 2.40 -1.39
N ALA A 342 -19.72 1.65 -1.50
CA ALA A 342 -20.98 2.14 -0.95
C ALA A 342 -20.72 2.46 0.53
N PRO A 343 -21.21 3.60 1.07
CA PRO A 343 -21.04 3.88 2.49
C PRO A 343 -21.58 2.68 3.28
N PRO A 344 -20.84 2.21 4.31
CA PRO A 344 -21.30 1.08 5.10
C PRO A 344 -22.73 1.37 5.56
N PRO A 345 -23.65 0.39 5.52
CA PRO A 345 -25.01 0.61 6.01
C PRO A 345 -24.87 1.19 7.41
N ARG A 346 -25.39 2.41 7.61
CA ARG A 346 -25.29 3.12 8.89
C ARG A 346 -25.74 2.14 9.97
N GLN A 347 -24.79 1.64 10.76
CA GLN A 347 -25.16 0.85 11.92
C GLN A 347 -26.08 1.75 12.74
N PRO A 348 -27.28 1.30 13.12
CA PRO A 348 -28.13 2.12 13.97
C PRO A 348 -27.31 2.42 15.21
N VAL A 349 -26.96 3.69 15.39
CA VAL A 349 -26.23 4.16 16.57
C VAL A 349 -26.98 3.61 17.77
N ARG A 350 -26.39 2.60 18.42
CA ARG A 350 -26.95 2.01 19.61
C ARG A 350 -26.67 3.02 20.71
N SER A 351 -27.51 4.06 20.77
CA SER A 351 -27.48 4.99 21.87
C SER A 351 -27.64 4.18 23.14
N GLU A 352 -26.62 4.18 23.98
CA GLU A 352 -26.78 3.70 25.35
C GLU A 352 -27.94 4.50 25.94
N LYS A 353 -29.04 3.82 26.25
CA LYS A 353 -30.19 4.47 26.87
C LYS A 353 -29.74 4.99 28.21
N ILE A 354 -29.42 6.29 28.29
CA ILE A 354 -29.09 6.96 29.54
C ILE A 354 -30.22 6.72 30.52
N GLY A 355 -29.92 6.01 31.60
CA GLY A 355 -30.89 5.69 32.63
C GLY A 355 -31.48 6.97 33.21
N ARG A 356 -32.81 7.03 33.43
CA ARG A 356 -33.53 8.23 33.92
C ARG A 356 -32.93 8.86 35.19
N ASN A 357 -32.17 8.10 35.99
CA ASN A 357 -31.52 8.58 37.21
C ASN A 357 -30.01 8.85 37.08
N GLN A 358 -29.38 8.57 35.94
CA GLN A 358 -27.96 8.84 35.67
C GLN A 358 -27.69 10.35 35.55
N PRO A 359 -26.44 10.83 35.76
CA PRO A 359 -26.05 12.20 35.46
C PRO A 359 -26.40 12.58 34.02
N CYS A 360 -26.89 13.80 33.83
CA CYS A 360 -27.29 14.29 32.52
C CYS A 360 -26.05 14.69 31.71
N PRO A 361 -25.92 14.25 30.45
CA PRO A 361 -24.70 14.45 29.65
C PRO A 361 -24.48 15.91 29.22
N CYS A 362 -25.47 16.80 29.38
CA CYS A 362 -25.34 18.23 29.10
C CYS A 362 -24.48 19.01 30.12
N GLY A 363 -23.75 18.33 31.00
CA GLY A 363 -22.88 18.96 32.00
C GLY A 363 -23.59 19.67 33.17
N SER A 364 -24.93 19.63 33.24
CA SER A 364 -25.69 20.37 34.27
C SER A 364 -25.55 19.84 35.71
N GLY A 365 -24.89 18.69 35.92
CA GLY A 365 -24.78 18.02 37.22
C GLY A 365 -26.09 17.40 37.76
N LYS A 366 -27.21 17.49 37.02
CA LYS A 366 -28.53 16.96 37.43
C LYS A 366 -28.78 15.55 36.87
N LYS A 367 -29.68 14.77 37.50
CA LYS A 367 -30.15 13.48 36.95
C LYS A 367 -30.91 13.69 35.63
N TYR A 368 -30.74 12.80 34.65
CA TYR A 368 -31.31 12.90 33.30
C TYR A 368 -32.80 13.23 33.28
N LYS A 369 -33.64 12.54 34.08
CA LYS A 369 -35.09 12.82 34.17
C LYS A 369 -35.47 14.21 34.68
N LYS A 370 -34.56 14.89 35.36
CA LYS A 370 -34.74 16.25 35.90
C LYS A 370 -34.11 17.33 35.00
N CYS A 371 -33.46 16.92 33.92
CA CYS A 371 -32.79 17.81 32.96
C CYS A 371 -33.28 17.51 31.53
N CYS A 372 -32.44 16.93 30.67
CA CYS A 372 -32.79 16.69 29.26
C CYS A 372 -33.90 15.65 29.07
N GLY A 373 -34.14 14.78 30.05
CA GLY A 373 -35.23 13.79 30.05
C GLY A 373 -36.54 14.27 30.68
N ARG A 374 -36.72 15.58 30.93
CA ARG A 374 -37.97 16.16 31.43
C ARG A 374 -38.96 16.41 30.26
N PRO A 375 -40.27 16.20 30.44
CA PRO A 375 -41.26 16.56 29.42
C PRO A 375 -41.14 18.06 29.07
N GLY A 376 -40.90 18.39 27.81
CA GLY A 376 -40.80 19.78 27.32
C GLY A 376 -39.39 20.39 27.26
N ALA A 377 -38.31 19.61 27.48
CA ALA A 377 -36.96 20.08 27.12
C ALA A 377 -36.74 19.97 25.60
N GLY A 378 -37.00 21.07 24.87
CA GLY A 378 -36.63 21.16 23.46
C GLY A 378 -35.13 20.97 23.27
N HIS A 379 -34.74 20.09 22.34
CA HIS A 379 -33.35 19.90 21.95
C HIS A 379 -32.95 21.07 21.05
N LEU A 380 -32.05 21.92 21.54
CA LEU A 380 -31.17 22.69 20.67
C LEU A 380 -29.93 21.81 20.51
N HIS A 381 -29.85 21.13 19.37
CA HIS A 381 -28.63 20.87 18.61
C HIS A 381 -29.05 20.39 17.23
#